data_AF-A0A1T4VMJ1-F1
#
_entry.id   AF-A0A1T4VMJ1-F1
#
_cell.length_a   1.000
_cell.length_b   1.000
_cell.length_c   1.000
_cell.angle_alpha   90.00
_cell.angle_beta   90.00
_cell.angle_gamma   90.00
#
_symmetry.space_group_name_H-M   'P 1'
#
loop_
_entity.id
_entity.type
_entity.pdbx_description
1 polymer ?
#
loop_
_entity_poly.entity_id
_entity_poly.type
_entity_poly.pdbx_seq_one_letter_code
_entity_poly.pdbx_strand_id
1 'polypeptide(L)'
;MLKRAVHLGGNMQKTLIYFPPEYRDLALKIRENYIEHHHGEVDLVSETDQNDIKYARKNKYDEAIFIEDGNTVVFHDIESGFTNRCPISDVCYM
;
A
#
# COMPACT_ATOMS: atom_id res chain seq x y z
N MET A 1 -34.19 -17.81 -12.65
CA MET A 1 -33.20 -16.97 -11.96
C MET A 1 -32.07 -17.87 -11.48
N LEU A 2 -30.92 -17.86 -12.14
CA LEU A 2 -29.73 -18.55 -11.63
C LEU A 2 -28.64 -17.49 -11.47
N LYS A 3 -28.33 -17.13 -10.22
CA LYS A 3 -27.17 -16.32 -9.86
C LYS A 3 -25.93 -17.15 -10.18
N ARG A 4 -25.25 -16.87 -11.30
CA ARG A 4 -23.92 -17.43 -11.54
C ARG A 4 -22.96 -16.77 -10.56
N ALA A 5 -22.32 -17.60 -9.74
CA ALA A 5 -21.25 -17.23 -8.85
C ALA A 5 -20.20 -16.44 -9.64
N VAL A 6 -19.90 -15.23 -9.18
CA VAL A 6 -18.75 -14.46 -9.66
C VAL A 6 -17.52 -15.21 -9.16
N HIS A 7 -16.77 -15.75 -10.11
CA HIS A 7 -15.45 -16.30 -9.87
C HIS A 7 -14.55 -15.12 -9.49
N LEU A 8 -14.43 -14.81 -8.19
CA LEU A 8 -13.47 -13.83 -7.68
C LEU A 8 -12.08 -14.46 -7.67
N GLY A 9 -11.57 -14.78 -8.87
CA GLY A 9 -10.17 -15.09 -9.11
C GLY A 9 -9.39 -13.82 -9.38
N GLY A 10 -9.59 -12.77 -8.57
CA GLY A 10 -8.69 -11.62 -8.55
C GLY A 10 -7.55 -11.94 -7.61
N ASN A 11 -6.30 -11.85 -8.06
CA ASN A 11 -5.17 -11.85 -7.14
C ASN A 11 -5.44 -10.80 -6.06
N MET A 12 -5.45 -11.22 -4.80
CA MET A 12 -5.53 -10.29 -3.67
C MET A 12 -4.32 -9.37 -3.76
N GLN A 13 -4.56 -8.08 -3.95
CA GLN A 13 -3.49 -7.09 -4.08
C GLN A 13 -2.63 -7.11 -2.80
N LYS A 14 -1.32 -7.19 -2.97
CA LYS A 14 -0.34 -7.25 -1.88
C LYS A 14 0.44 -5.93 -1.86
N THR A 15 0.16 -5.10 -0.86
CA THR A 15 0.76 -3.77 -0.69
C THR A 15 1.78 -3.77 0.44
N LEU A 16 2.91 -3.12 0.24
CA LEU A 16 3.93 -2.90 1.25
C LEU A 16 4.03 -1.42 1.60
N ILE A 17 3.88 -1.07 2.88
CA ILE A 17 4.04 0.31 3.35
C ILE A 17 5.38 0.47 4.04
N TYR A 18 6.21 1.35 3.49
CA TYR A 18 7.46 1.82 4.04
C TYR A 18 7.24 3.07 4.86
N PHE A 19 7.71 3.07 6.11
CA PHE A 19 7.54 4.20 7.02
C PHE A 19 8.79 4.51 7.84
N PRO A 20 9.13 5.80 8.02
CA PRO A 20 10.06 6.26 9.04
C PRO A 20 9.50 5.95 10.43
N PRO A 21 10.33 5.58 11.42
CA PRO A 21 9.88 5.22 12.77
C PRO A 21 8.94 6.25 13.41
N GLU A 22 9.14 7.54 13.15
CA GLU A 22 8.31 8.66 13.64
C GLU A 22 6.88 8.66 13.08
N TYR A 23 6.65 8.03 11.93
CA TYR A 23 5.33 7.92 11.28
C TYR A 23 4.68 6.55 11.47
N ARG A 24 5.10 5.78 12.48
CA ARG A 24 4.53 4.45 12.78
C ARG A 24 3.02 4.46 12.96
N ASP A 25 2.49 5.42 13.72
CA ASP A 25 1.04 5.49 13.98
C ASP A 25 0.26 5.84 12.73
N LEU A 26 0.83 6.66 11.85
CA LEU A 26 0.26 6.96 10.55
C LEU A 26 0.28 5.73 9.62
N ALA A 27 1.38 4.97 9.59
CA ALA A 27 1.48 3.73 8.84
C ALA A 27 0.44 2.69 9.27
N LEU A 28 0.20 2.58 10.59
CA LEU A 28 -0.84 1.72 11.13
C LEU A 28 -2.24 2.15 10.66
N LYS A 29 -2.55 3.45 10.70
CA LYS A 29 -3.83 3.99 10.20
C LYS A 29 -4.04 3.74 8.71
N ILE A 30 -3.01 3.94 7.88
CA ILE A 30 -3.10 3.65 6.44
C ILE A 30 -3.37 2.16 6.21
N ARG A 31 -2.68 1.27 6.94
CA ARG A 31 -2.93 -0.17 6.87
C ARG A 31 -4.35 -0.55 7.28
N GLU A 32 -4.84 0.00 8.39
CA GLU A 32 -6.21 -0.25 8.85
C GLU A 32 -7.22 0.18 7.79
N ASN A 33 -7.07 1.37 7.21
CA ASN A 33 -7.94 1.86 6.16
C ASN A 33 -7.92 0.96 4.91
N TYR A 34 -6.74 0.52 4.46
CA TYR A 34 -6.64 -0.39 3.31
C TYR A 34 -7.34 -1.74 3.56
N ILE A 35 -7.19 -2.29 4.76
CA ILE A 35 -7.84 -3.54 5.15
C ILE A 35 -9.37 -3.36 5.19
N GLU A 36 -9.85 -2.26 5.78
CA GLU A 36 -11.28 -1.91 5.87
C GLU A 36 -11.93 -1.75 4.50
N HIS A 37 -11.21 -1.17 3.53
CA HIS A 37 -11.69 -0.95 2.18
C HIS A 37 -11.37 -2.10 1.20
N HIS A 38 -10.95 -3.26 1.71
CA HIS A 38 -10.70 -4.49 0.95
C HIS A 38 -9.64 -4.34 -0.17
N HIS A 39 -8.62 -3.52 0.04
CA HIS A 39 -7.48 -3.37 -0.87
C HIS A 39 -6.50 -4.55 -0.84
N GLY A 40 -6.76 -5.59 -0.04
CA GLY A 40 -5.97 -6.83 0.00
C GLY A 40 -5.06 -6.95 1.22
N GLU A 41 -3.91 -7.60 1.05
CA GLU A 41 -2.94 -7.83 2.12
C GLU A 41 -1.99 -6.62 2.23
N VAL A 42 -1.81 -6.12 3.46
CA VAL A 42 -0.97 -4.95 3.72
C VAL A 42 0.05 -5.26 4.79
N ASP A 43 1.32 -5.21 4.39
CA ASP A 43 2.48 -5.39 5.24
C ASP A 43 3.15 -4.04 5.55
N LEU A 44 3.79 -3.93 6.72
CA LEU A 44 4.50 -2.73 7.16
C LEU A 44 5.98 -3.02 7.32
N VAL A 45 6.83 -2.15 6.77
CA VAL A 45 8.28 -2.18 6.95
C VAL A 45 8.76 -0.81 7.40
N SER A 46 9.47 -0.78 8.54
CA SER A 46 10.15 0.43 8.97
C SER A 46 11.49 0.51 8.27
N GLU A 47 11.71 1.54 7.47
CA GLU A 47 12.99 1.80 6.80
C GLU A 47 13.50 3.19 7.19
N THR A 48 14.79 3.26 7.54
CA THR A 48 15.51 4.52 7.74
C THR A 48 15.98 5.12 6.42
N ASP A 49 16.09 4.31 5.36
CA ASP A 49 16.57 4.69 4.03
C ASP A 49 15.46 4.45 3.01
N GLN A 50 14.41 5.28 3.05
CA GLN A 50 13.30 5.24 2.11
C GLN A 50 13.81 5.41 0.68
N ASN A 51 13.95 4.33 -0.09
CA ASN A 51 14.06 4.39 -1.55
C ASN A 51 14.16 3.05 -2.28
N ASP A 52 14.14 1.89 -1.60
CA ASP A 52 14.39 0.62 -2.30
C ASP A 52 13.15 -0.25 -2.51
N ILE A 53 12.47 -0.04 -3.65
CA ILE A 53 11.43 -0.94 -4.17
C ILE A 53 11.94 -2.38 -4.42
N LYS A 54 13.25 -2.64 -4.32
CA LYS A 54 13.81 -4.00 -4.50
C LYS A 54 13.21 -5.00 -3.52
N TYR A 55 12.92 -4.61 -2.27
CA TYR A 55 12.30 -5.54 -1.34
C TYR A 55 10.88 -5.89 -1.78
N ALA A 56 10.06 -4.89 -2.14
CA ALA A 56 8.72 -5.10 -2.68
C ALA A 56 8.74 -6.00 -3.92
N ARG A 57 9.63 -5.71 -4.89
CA ARG A 57 9.80 -6.50 -6.12
C ARG A 57 10.26 -7.94 -5.83
N LYS A 58 11.25 -8.12 -4.97
CA LYS A 58 11.79 -9.46 -4.62
C LYS A 58 10.73 -10.35 -3.97
N ASN A 59 9.87 -9.77 -3.15
CA ASN A 59 8.81 -10.47 -2.43
C ASN A 59 7.46 -10.48 -3.17
N LYS A 60 7.43 -10.03 -4.44
CA LYS A 60 6.24 -10.04 -5.31
C LYS A 60 5.05 -9.29 -4.72
N TYR A 61 5.31 -8.12 -4.15
CA TYR A 61 4.25 -7.15 -3.87
C TYR A 61 3.80 -6.51 -5.19
N ASP A 62 2.54 -6.13 -5.25
CA ASP A 62 1.94 -5.44 -6.40
C ASP A 62 2.17 -3.93 -6.28
N GLU A 63 2.18 -3.41 -5.04
CA GLU A 63 2.29 -1.99 -4.74
C GLU A 63 3.25 -1.74 -3.57
N ALA A 64 3.99 -0.63 -3.64
CA ALA A 64 4.74 -0.07 -2.53
C ALA A 64 4.27 1.35 -2.22
N ILE A 65 4.03 1.65 -0.94
CA ILE A 65 3.65 2.97 -0.43
C ILE A 65 4.79 3.49 0.43
N PHE A 66 5.22 4.72 0.22
CA PHE A 66 6.24 5.38 1.03
C PHE A 66 5.62 6.58 1.75
N ILE A 67 5.72 6.62 3.07
CA ILE A 67 5.29 7.78 3.86
C ILE A 67 6.39 8.81 3.88
N GLU A 68 6.28 9.83 3.05
CA GLU A 68 7.32 10.84 2.93
C GLU A 68 7.27 11.86 4.07
N ASP A 69 6.07 12.29 4.44
CA ASP A 69 5.83 13.19 5.57
C ASP A 69 4.43 12.95 6.18
N GLY A 70 4.06 13.75 7.19
CA GLY A 70 2.78 13.62 7.88
C GLY A 70 1.53 13.92 7.03
N ASN A 71 1.68 14.38 5.78
CA ASN A 71 0.60 14.73 4.86
C ASN A 71 0.73 14.07 3.47
N THR A 72 1.87 13.48 3.13
CA THR A 72 2.17 13.03 1.76
C THR A 72 2.64 11.58 1.74
N VAL A 73 2.11 10.81 0.78
CA VAL A 73 2.60 9.46 0.46
C VAL A 73 2.95 9.34 -1.02
N VAL A 74 3.87 8.42 -1.32
CA VAL A 74 4.25 8.05 -2.68
C VAL A 74 3.81 6.61 -2.93
N PHE A 75 2.99 6.43 -3.96
CA PHE A 75 2.62 5.14 -4.52
C PHE A 75 3.60 4.72 -5.59
N HIS A 76 3.96 3.44 -5.58
CA HIS A 76 4.72 2.81 -6.64
C HIS A 76 4.07 1.49 -7.02
N ASP A 77 3.51 1.45 -8.22
CA ASP A 77 3.02 0.21 -8.82
C ASP A 77 4.22 -0.59 -9.34
N ILE A 78 4.40 -1.81 -8.83
CA ILE A 78 5.61 -2.60 -9.04
C ILE A 78 5.69 -3.17 -10.46
N GLU A 79 4.53 -3.49 -11.07
CA GLU A 79 4.44 -4.09 -12.40
C GLU A 79 4.71 -3.06 -13.50
N SER A 80 4.00 -1.94 -13.48
CA SER A 80 4.11 -0.87 -14.46
C SER A 80 5.30 0.07 -14.21
N GLY A 81 5.82 0.10 -12.98
CA GLY A 81 6.81 1.08 -12.53
C GLY A 81 6.23 2.50 -12.38
N PHE A 82 4.90 2.65 -12.50
CA PHE A 82 4.23 3.93 -12.32
C PHE A 82 4.40 4.41 -10.88
N THR A 83 4.72 5.70 -10.73
CA THR A 83 4.86 6.35 -9.43
C THR A 83 3.95 7.55 -9.37
N ASN A 84 3.17 7.65 -8.30
CA ASN A 84 2.34 8.83 -8.03
C ASN A 84 2.57 9.32 -6.62
N ARG A 85 2.42 10.62 -6.40
CA ARG A 85 2.57 11.26 -5.10
C ARG A 85 1.28 11.99 -4.81
N CYS A 86 0.68 11.71 -3.66
CA CYS A 86 -0.61 12.27 -3.30
C CYS A 86 -0.70 12.58 -1.81
N PRO A 87 -1.64 13.46 -1.43
CA PRO A 87 -2.00 13.68 -0.04
C PRO A 87 -2.47 12.40 0.64
N ILE A 88 -2.19 12.25 1.94
CA ILE A 88 -2.72 11.18 2.78
C ILE A 88 -4.25 11.21 2.81
N SER A 89 -4.87 12.38 2.71
CA SER A 89 -6.34 12.51 2.64
C SER A 89 -6.96 11.80 1.43
N ASP A 90 -6.17 11.54 0.39
CA ASP A 90 -6.64 10.85 -0.81
C ASP A 90 -6.49 9.33 -0.67
N VAL A 91 -5.78 8.88 0.38
CA VAL A 91 -5.39 7.48 0.63
C VAL A 91 -6.12 6.91 1.83
N CYS A 92 -6.24 7.71 2.89
CA CYS A 92 -7.06 7.43 4.05
C CYS A 92 -8.33 8.25 3.95
N TYR A 93 -9.46 7.58 3.73
CA TYR A 93 -10.77 8.19 3.92
C TYR A 93 -10.99 8.41 5.42
N MET A 94 -10.55 9.55 5.94
CA MET A 94 -10.85 9.99 7.31
C MET A 94 -12.27 10.53 7.43
#